data_AF-Q99MH4-F1
#
_entry.id   AF-Q99MH4-F1
#
_cell.length_a   1.000
_cell.length_b   1.000
_cell.length_c   1.000
_cell.angle_alpha   90.00
_cell.angle_beta   90.00
_cell.angle_gamma   90.00
#
_symmetry.space_group_name_H-M   'P 1'
#
loop_
_entity.id
_entity.type
_entity.pdbx_description
1 polymer ?
#
loop_
_entity_poly.entity_id
_entity_poly.type
_entity_poly.pdbx_seq_one_letter_code
_entity_poly.pdbx_strand_id
1 'polypeptide(L)'
;QLIVNLLKEEQTPQNKITIVGVGAVGMACAISILMKDLADELALVDVMEDKLKGEMMDLQHGSLFLRTPKIVSGKDYSVTANSKLVIVTAGARQQQGESRLNLVQRNVNIFKFIIPNVVKYSPDCK
;
A
#
# COMPACT_ATOMS: atom_id res chain seq x y z
N GLN A 1 21.47 -5.37 28.46
CA GLN A 1 22.89 -5.03 28.28
C GLN A 1 23.20 -4.52 26.86
N LEU A 2 22.48 -4.94 25.80
CA LEU A 2 22.80 -4.52 24.42
C LEU A 2 22.18 -3.17 23.98
N ILE A 3 20.92 -2.88 24.32
CA ILE A 3 20.23 -1.64 23.96
C ILE A 3 19.69 -0.98 25.23
N VAL A 4 19.92 0.33 25.38
CA VAL A 4 19.30 1.17 26.41
C VAL A 4 18.28 2.06 25.71
N ASN A 5 17.01 1.91 26.07
CA ASN A 5 15.95 2.75 25.53
C ASN A 5 16.00 4.12 26.21
N LEU A 6 16.23 5.18 25.43
CA LEU A 6 16.28 6.56 25.92
C LEU A 6 14.90 7.21 25.94
N LEU A 7 14.04 6.84 25.00
CA LEU A 7 12.67 7.34 24.84
C LEU A 7 11.76 6.22 24.30
N LYS A 8 10.54 6.13 24.83
CA LYS A 8 9.45 5.34 24.24
C LYS A 8 8.66 6.26 23.30
N GLU A 9 8.92 6.17 22.00
CA GLU A 9 8.12 6.87 20.99
C GLU A 9 7.30 5.86 20.18
N GLU A 10 5.98 6.06 20.14
CA GLU A 10 5.17 5.57 19.03
C GLU A 10 5.41 6.50 17.83
N GLN A 11 6.36 6.13 16.97
CA GLN A 11 6.68 6.93 15.81
C GLN A 11 5.55 6.86 14.78
N THR A 12 4.89 7.99 14.57
CA THR A 12 4.00 8.17 13.42
C THR A 12 4.87 8.45 12.19
N PRO A 13 4.67 7.72 11.08
CA PRO A 13 5.47 7.92 9.88
C PRO A 13 5.19 9.30 9.28
N GLN A 14 6.23 9.95 8.74
CA GLN A 14 6.17 11.29 8.18
C GLN A 14 5.80 11.28 6.70
N ASN A 15 6.34 10.32 5.94
CA ASN A 15 6.21 10.20 4.48
C ASN A 15 5.62 8.85 4.08
N LYS A 16 4.58 8.40 4.79
CA LYS A 16 3.94 7.12 4.50
C LYS A 16 3.21 7.13 3.16
N ILE A 17 3.42 6.08 2.37
CA ILE A 17 2.69 5.82 1.13
C ILE A 17 1.95 4.49 1.24
N THR A 18 0.67 4.48 0.84
CA THR A 18 -0.12 3.25 0.71
C THR A 18 -0.34 2.91 -0.75
N ILE A 19 -0.29 1.62 -1.09
CA ILE A 19 -0.72 1.09 -2.38
C ILE A 19 -1.87 0.11 -2.15
N VAL A 20 -3.02 0.40 -2.77
CA VAL A 20 -4.19 -0.48 -2.77
C VAL A 20 -4.20 -1.28 -4.07
N GLY A 21 -4.07 -2.59 -3.94
CA GLY A 21 -3.91 -3.58 -5.00
C GLY A 21 -2.45 -4.00 -5.19
N VAL A 22 -2.14 -5.28 -4.98
CA VAL A 22 -0.80 -5.86 -5.23
C VAL A 22 -0.76 -6.62 -6.55
N GLY A 23 -1.43 -6.08 -7.56
CA GLY A 23 -1.31 -6.52 -8.95
C GLY A 23 0.04 -6.11 -9.56
N ALA A 24 0.26 -6.44 -10.84
CA ALA A 24 1.49 -6.06 -11.54
C ALA A 24 1.75 -4.54 -11.51
N VAL A 25 0.69 -3.72 -11.68
CA VAL A 25 0.79 -2.26 -11.59
C VAL A 25 1.15 -1.82 -10.17
N GLY A 26 0.46 -2.33 -9.15
CA GLY A 26 0.72 -2.00 -7.76
C GLY A 26 2.14 -2.34 -7.32
N MET A 27 2.65 -3.52 -7.69
CA MET A 27 4.02 -3.93 -7.35
C MET A 27 5.08 -3.14 -8.14
N ALA A 28 4.81 -2.79 -9.39
CA ALA A 28 5.69 -1.89 -10.15
C ALA A 28 5.76 -0.49 -9.52
N CYS A 29 4.63 0.03 -9.02
CA CYS A 29 4.62 1.26 -8.23
C CYS A 29 5.42 1.10 -6.93
N ALA A 30 5.20 0.01 -6.18
CA ALA A 30 5.86 -0.26 -4.92
C ALA A 30 7.39 -0.27 -5.06
N ILE A 31 7.92 -1.07 -5.98
CA ILE A 31 9.37 -1.16 -6.18
C ILE A 31 9.96 0.18 -6.65
N SER A 32 9.26 0.89 -7.53
CA SER A 32 9.72 2.20 -8.02
C SER A 32 9.80 3.25 -6.91
N ILE A 33 8.85 3.23 -5.97
CA ILE A 33 8.82 4.11 -4.80
C ILE A 33 9.96 3.77 -3.85
N LEU A 34 10.17 2.49 -3.57
CA LEU A 34 11.23 2.00 -2.69
C LEU A 34 12.62 2.35 -3.25
N MET A 35 12.85 2.14 -4.55
CA MET A 35 14.13 2.47 -5.20
C MET A 35 14.42 3.98 -5.32
N LYS A 36 13.39 4.82 -5.14
CA LYS A 36 13.51 6.28 -5.16
C LYS A 36 13.57 6.90 -3.76
N ASP A 37 13.58 6.08 -2.71
CA ASP A 37 13.63 6.51 -1.30
C ASP A 37 12.52 7.52 -0.93
N LEU A 38 11.31 7.35 -1.48
CA LEU A 38 10.22 8.33 -1.34
C LEU A 38 9.38 8.17 -0.07
N ALA A 39 9.51 7.05 0.65
CA ALA A 39 8.69 6.73 1.81
C ALA A 39 9.52 6.20 2.98
N ASP A 40 9.15 6.60 4.19
CA ASP A 40 9.66 6.02 5.45
C ASP A 40 8.81 4.83 5.93
N GLU A 41 7.55 4.75 5.47
CA GLU A 41 6.69 3.59 5.64
C GLU A 41 5.92 3.30 4.34
N LEU A 42 5.96 2.05 3.88
CA LEU A 42 5.14 1.56 2.77
C LEU A 42 4.07 0.60 3.29
N ALA A 43 2.80 0.88 2.99
CA ALA A 43 1.69 -0.01 3.31
C ALA A 43 1.07 -0.60 2.04
N LEU A 44 0.80 -1.91 2.06
CA LEU A 44 0.14 -2.63 0.97
C LEU A 44 -1.23 -3.15 1.43
N VAL A 45 -2.24 -2.99 0.59
CA VAL A 45 -3.59 -3.51 0.84
C VAL A 45 -4.08 -4.31 -0.35
N ASP A 46 -4.59 -5.51 -0.11
CA ASP A 46 -5.29 -6.33 -1.11
C ASP A 46 -6.27 -7.28 -0.42
N VAL A 47 -7.21 -7.83 -1.18
CA VAL A 47 -8.19 -8.81 -0.70
C VAL A 47 -7.63 -10.23 -0.71
N MET A 48 -6.59 -10.50 -1.51
CA MET A 48 -5.91 -11.80 -1.59
C MET A 48 -4.78 -11.88 -0.56
N GLU A 49 -5.11 -12.35 0.65
CA GLU A 49 -4.22 -12.31 1.82
C GLU A 49 -2.89 -13.05 1.62
N ASP A 50 -2.90 -14.25 1.03
CA ASP A 50 -1.67 -15.01 0.80
C ASP A 50 -0.74 -14.30 -0.18
N LYS A 51 -1.31 -13.75 -1.26
CA LYS A 51 -0.55 -12.96 -2.22
C LYS A 51 0.01 -11.71 -1.57
N LEU A 52 -0.82 -10.97 -0.84
CA LEU A 52 -0.45 -9.75 -0.13
C LEU A 52 0.71 -9.98 0.85
N LYS A 53 0.66 -11.09 1.60
CA LYS A 53 1.72 -11.48 2.52
C LYS A 53 3.00 -11.86 1.77
N GLY A 54 2.89 -12.62 0.69
CA GLY A 54 4.03 -13.00 -0.16
C GLY A 54 4.77 -11.80 -0.73
N GLU A 55 4.04 -10.87 -1.35
CA GLU A 55 4.61 -9.65 -1.95
C GLU A 55 5.25 -8.74 -0.88
N MET A 56 4.63 -8.60 0.30
CA MET A 56 5.22 -7.86 1.42
C MET A 56 6.54 -8.48 1.88
N MET A 57 6.57 -9.80 2.09
CA MET A 57 7.76 -10.50 2.55
C MET A 57 8.90 -10.40 1.54
N ASP A 58 8.60 -10.49 0.25
CA ASP A 58 9.60 -10.36 -0.81
C ASP A 58 10.29 -8.99 -0.78
N LEU A 59 9.51 -7.91 -0.66
CA LEU A 59 10.05 -6.55 -0.48
C LEU A 59 10.84 -6.42 0.83
N GLN A 60 10.37 -7.02 1.92
CA GLN A 60 11.06 -6.99 3.22
C GLN A 60 12.42 -7.70 3.17
N HIS A 61 12.55 -8.81 2.46
CA HIS A 61 13.85 -9.47 2.27
C HIS A 61 14.85 -8.57 1.53
N GLY A 62 14.36 -7.67 0.69
CA GLY A 62 15.15 -6.64 0.01
C GLY A 62 15.53 -5.44 0.89
N SER A 63 15.07 -5.35 2.15
CA SER A 63 15.22 -4.14 2.98
C SER A 63 16.67 -3.71 3.18
N LEU A 64 17.64 -4.64 3.13
CA LEU A 64 19.07 -4.31 3.22
C LEU A 64 19.53 -3.35 2.10
N PHE A 65 18.85 -3.35 0.96
CA PHE A 65 19.17 -2.54 -0.21
C PHE A 65 18.32 -1.28 -0.32
N LEU A 66 17.41 -1.04 0.63
CA LEU A 66 16.41 0.03 0.58
C LEU A 66 16.57 0.98 1.77
N ARG A 67 16.05 2.20 1.64
CA ARG A 67 16.01 3.19 2.75
C ARG A 67 14.64 3.34 3.39
N THR A 68 13.68 2.50 3.04
CA THR A 68 12.36 2.45 3.67
C THR A 68 12.38 1.44 4.82
N PRO A 69 12.45 1.89 6.09
CA PRO A 69 12.66 1.00 7.24
C PRO A 69 11.46 0.12 7.58
N LYS A 70 10.26 0.44 7.08
CA LYS A 70 9.03 -0.26 7.43
C LYS A 70 8.16 -0.52 6.21
N ILE A 71 7.90 -1.80 5.96
CA ILE A 71 6.96 -2.28 4.94
C ILE A 71 5.94 -3.13 5.66
N VAL A 72 4.66 -2.76 5.57
CA VAL A 72 3.55 -3.48 6.21
C VAL A 72 2.49 -3.83 5.18
N SER A 73 1.70 -4.85 5.47
CA SER A 73 0.54 -5.17 4.65
C SER A 73 -0.62 -5.69 5.48
N GLY A 74 -1.82 -5.54 4.94
CA GLY A 74 -3.04 -6.04 5.57
C GLY A 74 -4.26 -5.81 4.71
N LYS A 75 -5.26 -6.66 4.90
CA LYS A 75 -6.58 -6.49 4.29
C LYS A 75 -7.41 -5.41 4.98
N ASP A 76 -7.20 -5.24 6.29
CA ASP A 76 -7.78 -4.13 7.06
C ASP A 76 -7.04 -2.84 6.74
N TYR A 77 -7.79 -1.80 6.39
CA TYR A 77 -7.24 -0.48 6.06
C TYR A 77 -6.64 0.25 7.27
N SER A 78 -6.76 -0.27 8.49
CA SER A 78 -6.01 0.25 9.65
C SER A 78 -4.50 0.31 9.39
N VAL A 79 -3.96 -0.61 8.59
CA VAL A 79 -2.54 -0.58 8.17
C VAL A 79 -2.19 0.65 7.33
N THR A 80 -3.17 1.35 6.75
CA THR A 80 -2.98 2.52 5.90
C THR A 80 -2.95 3.83 6.68
N ALA A 81 -3.23 3.79 8.00
CA ALA A 81 -3.38 4.99 8.81
C ALA A 81 -2.20 5.96 8.68
N ASN A 82 -2.51 7.26 8.59
CA ASN A 82 -1.57 8.37 8.48
C ASN A 82 -0.76 8.40 7.16
N SER A 83 -1.31 7.87 6.06
CA SER A 83 -0.67 7.98 4.74
C SER A 83 -0.70 9.43 4.23
N LYS A 84 0.39 9.89 3.61
CA LYS A 84 0.45 11.17 2.89
C LYS A 84 -0.06 11.03 1.45
N LEU A 85 0.15 9.86 0.86
CA LEU A 85 -0.27 9.50 -0.50
C LEU A 85 -0.86 8.09 -0.50
N VAL A 86 -2.01 7.91 -1.15
CA VAL A 86 -2.65 6.61 -1.34
C VAL A 86 -2.85 6.35 -2.83
N ILE A 87 -2.16 5.34 -3.36
CA ILE A 87 -2.19 4.97 -4.77
C ILE A 87 -3.16 3.81 -4.95
N VAL A 88 -4.28 4.04 -5.64
CA VAL A 88 -5.28 3.00 -5.92
C VAL A 88 -5.00 2.37 -7.27
N THR A 89 -4.52 1.13 -7.26
CA THR A 89 -4.29 0.31 -8.47
C THR A 89 -5.24 -0.89 -8.56
N ALA A 90 -6.01 -1.13 -7.51
CA ALA A 90 -7.02 -2.17 -7.45
C ALA A 90 -8.16 -1.90 -8.45
N GLY A 91 -8.55 -2.95 -9.16
CA GLY A 91 -9.60 -2.90 -10.15
C GLY A 91 -9.73 -4.22 -10.90
N ALA A 92 -10.85 -4.38 -11.57
CA ALA A 92 -11.03 -5.45 -12.53
C ALA A 92 -10.03 -5.29 -13.69
N ARG A 93 -9.47 -6.41 -14.16
CA ARG A 93 -8.68 -6.41 -15.39
C ARG A 93 -9.62 -6.34 -16.60
N GLN A 94 -9.20 -5.57 -17.60
CA GLN A 94 -9.88 -5.54 -18.90
C GLN A 94 -9.66 -6.88 -19.61
N GLN A 95 -10.74 -7.47 -20.10
CA GLN A 95 -10.68 -8.68 -20.93
C GLN A 95 -10.45 -8.32 -22.40
N GLN A 96 -9.94 -9.26 -23.18
CA GLN A 96 -9.74 -9.05 -24.62
C GLN A 96 -11.09 -8.75 -25.30
N GLY A 97 -11.18 -7.63 -26.02
CA GLY A 97 -12.42 -7.17 -26.65
C GLY A 97 -13.40 -6.42 -25.73
N GLU A 98 -13.09 -6.26 -24.44
CA GLU A 98 -13.95 -5.53 -23.51
C GLU A 98 -13.82 -4.00 -23.71
N SER A 99 -14.95 -3.27 -23.65
CA SER A 99 -14.93 -1.81 -23.69
C SER A 99 -14.48 -1.21 -22.36
N ARG A 100 -13.89 0.00 -22.39
CA ARG A 100 -13.52 0.73 -21.17
C ARG A 100 -14.74 1.04 -20.28
N LEU A 101 -15.92 1.24 -20.87
CA LEU A 101 -17.15 1.53 -20.12
C LEU A 101 -17.58 0.36 -19.23
N ASN A 102 -17.43 -0.89 -19.69
CA ASN A 102 -17.74 -2.07 -18.89
C ASN A 102 -16.79 -2.19 -17.68
N LEU A 103 -15.53 -1.80 -17.87
CA LEU A 103 -14.52 -1.75 -16.81
C LEU A 103 -14.89 -0.73 -15.72
N VAL A 104 -15.39 0.44 -16.13
CA VAL A 104 -15.81 1.51 -15.22
C VAL A 104 -16.86 1.01 -14.24
N GLN A 105 -17.91 0.33 -14.72
CA GLN A 105 -19.00 -0.12 -13.84
C GLN A 105 -18.51 -1.10 -12.76
N ARG A 106 -17.59 -2.01 -13.11
CA ARG A 106 -16.98 -2.95 -12.15
C ARG A 106 -16.09 -2.21 -11.16
N ASN A 107 -15.27 -1.28 -11.63
CA ASN A 107 -14.35 -0.53 -10.78
C ASN A 107 -15.07 0.46 -9.87
N VAL A 108 -16.20 1.05 -10.28
CA VAL A 108 -17.01 1.92 -9.42
C VAL A 108 -17.47 1.15 -8.17
N ASN A 109 -17.92 -0.09 -8.31
CA ASN A 109 -18.34 -0.90 -7.17
C ASN A 109 -17.18 -1.24 -6.24
N ILE A 110 -15.99 -1.51 -6.79
CA ILE A 110 -14.76 -1.70 -6.00
C ILE A 110 -14.41 -0.40 -5.26
N PHE A 111 -14.46 0.75 -5.93
CA PHE A 111 -14.11 2.05 -5.34
C PHE A 111 -15.08 2.48 -4.24
N LYS A 112 -16.37 2.12 -4.34
CA LYS A 112 -17.35 2.34 -3.25
C LYS A 112 -16.94 1.66 -1.94
N PHE A 113 -16.14 0.59 -1.99
CA PHE A 113 -15.57 -0.04 -0.80
C PHE A 113 -14.21 0.56 -0.43
N ILE A 114 -13.31 0.76 -1.40
CA ILE A 114 -11.93 1.23 -1.15
C ILE A 114 -11.93 2.65 -0.57
N ILE A 115 -12.57 3.60 -1.27
CA ILE A 115 -12.39 5.03 -1.00
C ILE A 115 -12.85 5.42 0.42
N PRO A 116 -14.03 4.98 0.92
CA PRO A 116 -14.45 5.31 2.29
C PRO A 116 -13.49 4.77 3.35
N ASN A 117 -12.93 3.56 3.14
CA ASN A 117 -11.97 2.99 4.08
C ASN A 117 -10.62 3.73 4.06
N VAL A 118 -10.15 4.15 2.88
CA VAL A 118 -8.94 4.99 2.76
C VAL A 118 -9.13 6.30 3.51
N VAL A 119 -10.21 7.03 3.23
CA VAL A 119 -10.49 8.34 3.84
C VAL A 119 -10.68 8.23 5.35
N LYS A 120 -11.25 7.12 5.84
CA LYS A 120 -11.41 6.86 7.28
C LYS A 120 -10.07 6.87 8.03
N TYR A 121 -9.02 6.27 7.46
CA TYR A 121 -7.73 6.11 8.15
C TYR A 121 -6.68 7.15 7.72
N SER A 122 -6.85 7.80 6.58
CA SER A 122 -5.97 8.86 6.08
C SER A 122 -6.77 10.03 5.49
N PRO A 123 -7.47 10.83 6.32
CA PRO A 123 -8.38 11.87 5.84
C PRO A 123 -7.68 13.01 5.07
N ASP A 124 -6.38 13.22 5.31
CA ASP A 124 -5.58 14.31 4.72
C ASP A 124 -4.67 13.85 3.56
N CYS A 125 -4.78 12.59 3.14
CA CYS A 125 -3.95 12.03 2.08
C CYS A 125 -4.30 12.60 0.70
N LYS A 126 -3.36 12.45 -0.23
CA LYS A 126 -3.59 12.65 -1.66
C LYS A 126 -3.93 11.32 -2.31
#